data_AF-A0A3E1E0G9-F1
#
_entry.id   AF-A0A3E1E0G9-F1
#
_cell.length_a   1.000
_cell.length_b   1.000
_cell.length_c   1.000
_cell.angle_alpha   90.00
_cell.angle_beta   90.00
_cell.angle_gamma   90.00
#
_symmetry.space_group_name_H-M   'P 1'
#
loop_
_entity.id
_entity.type
_entity.pdbx_description
1 polymer ?
#
loop_
_entity_poly.entity_id
_entity_poly.type
_entity_poly.pdbx_seq_one_letter_code
_entity_poly.pdbx_strand_id
1 'polypeptide(L)'
;MNARCFLCIGVTTFFLAVSSSLRAADGDAKWQKVHEVVEGIENPKEKPKSREEAIAVLKKGLTEFDAAYETAMKVAPTNPARWEAALFECRIGGVRGIAGVPAPAKEEITLADILNAADAKPEIKAQASLTDLIKSAQAAETPGGDTAAWVAKAEAHLKAFPAEKANRMIEEKIKSVKATADLKTKPLELKFTAVDGKEVDVSKLQGKVVLIDFWATWCGPCVAELPNVIKAYKALHPKGFEIVGISLDSDKAELEAFVKEKGMEWPQYFDGKGWQNEISSKYGINSIPAMWLLNKKGMVVSTNARRGLETEVEKLLAE
;
A
#
# COMPACT_ATOMS: atom_id res chain seq x y z
N MET A 1 0.50 17.88 -19.08
CA MET A 1 0.89 16.55 -18.54
C MET A 1 2.37 16.59 -18.19
N ASN A 2 2.72 16.81 -16.92
CA ASN A 2 4.12 16.88 -16.47
C ASN A 2 4.60 15.50 -16.02
N ALA A 3 5.83 15.14 -16.41
CA ALA A 3 6.51 13.85 -16.17
C ALA A 3 6.81 13.51 -14.69
N ARG A 4 6.08 14.11 -13.73
CA ARG A 4 6.16 13.85 -12.29
C ARG A 4 5.11 12.85 -11.77
N CYS A 5 4.09 12.49 -12.56
CA CYS A 5 3.02 11.60 -12.10
C CYS A 5 3.36 10.09 -12.14
N PHE A 6 4.35 9.64 -12.93
CA PHE A 6 4.57 8.21 -13.13
C PHE A 6 5.50 7.54 -12.10
N LEU A 7 6.26 8.32 -11.32
CA LEU A 7 7.18 7.77 -10.30
C LEU A 7 6.62 7.75 -8.87
N CYS A 8 5.39 8.23 -8.63
CA CYS A 8 4.85 8.39 -7.27
C CYS A 8 3.85 7.31 -6.82
N ILE A 9 3.55 6.30 -7.64
CA ILE A 9 2.52 5.30 -7.33
C ILE A 9 3.07 3.90 -7.61
N GLY A 10 3.91 3.38 -6.70
CA GLY A 10 4.27 1.95 -6.66
C GLY A 10 5.76 1.60 -6.51
N VAL A 11 6.68 2.54 -6.76
CA VAL A 11 8.12 2.27 -6.71
C VAL A 11 8.80 3.00 -5.55
N THR A 12 8.34 4.20 -5.19
CA THR A 12 8.99 5.07 -4.20
C THR A 12 8.86 4.60 -2.75
N THR A 13 7.82 3.84 -2.39
CA THR A 13 7.64 3.31 -1.03
C THR A 13 8.44 2.03 -0.78
N PHE A 14 9.07 1.47 -1.82
CA PHE A 14 9.84 0.23 -1.72
C PHE A 14 11.35 0.46 -1.54
N PHE A 15 11.84 1.64 -1.92
CA PHE A 15 13.25 2.00 -1.84
C PHE A 15 13.54 2.83 -0.58
N LEU A 16 13.61 2.14 0.56
CA LEU A 16 14.27 2.67 1.77
C LEU A 16 15.54 1.86 2.05
N ALA A 17 16.66 2.50 1.70
CA ALA A 17 18.03 2.35 2.19
C ALA A 17 18.55 0.92 2.44
N VAL A 18 19.26 0.38 1.44
CA VAL A 18 20.33 -0.59 1.67
C VAL A 18 21.65 0.14 1.34
N SER A 19 22.45 0.49 2.34
CA SER A 19 23.82 0.96 2.10
C SER A 19 24.83 0.04 2.78
N SER A 20 25.61 -0.60 1.91
CA SER A 20 27.03 -0.96 1.98
C SER A 20 27.58 -1.53 3.30
N SER A 21 27.75 -2.85 3.31
CA SER A 21 28.93 -3.47 3.95
C SER A 21 29.22 -4.86 3.39
N LEU A 22 29.73 -4.95 2.17
CA LEU A 22 30.34 -6.17 1.64
C LEU A 22 31.86 -5.99 1.65
N ARG A 23 32.56 -6.75 2.50
CA ARG A 23 34.00 -6.97 2.34
C ARG A 23 34.40 -8.43 2.64
N ALA A 24 34.99 -9.01 1.59
CA ALA A 24 36.07 -10.00 1.50
C ALA A 24 35.88 -11.46 1.98
N ALA A 25 35.59 -12.33 1.00
CA ALA A 25 36.24 -13.63 0.77
C ALA A 25 36.03 -14.06 -0.71
N ASP A 26 36.79 -15.04 -1.22
CA ASP A 26 36.75 -15.52 -2.60
C ASP A 26 35.31 -15.73 -3.13
N GLY A 27 35.01 -15.23 -4.33
CA GLY A 27 33.64 -15.10 -4.85
C GLY A 27 33.12 -13.65 -4.91
N ASP A 28 33.88 -12.70 -4.36
CA ASP A 28 33.56 -11.27 -4.30
C ASP A 28 33.24 -10.68 -5.69
N ALA A 29 34.04 -10.92 -6.73
CA ALA A 29 33.79 -10.31 -8.05
C ALA A 29 32.43 -10.69 -8.67
N LYS A 30 31.90 -11.89 -8.38
CA LYS A 30 30.56 -12.28 -8.85
C LYS A 30 29.46 -11.63 -8.04
N TRP A 31 29.61 -11.58 -6.72
CA TRP A 31 28.66 -10.92 -5.83
C TRP A 31 28.70 -9.38 -5.95
N GLN A 32 29.86 -8.79 -6.23
CA GLN A 32 30.03 -7.41 -6.64
C GLN A 32 29.26 -7.13 -7.92
N LYS A 33 29.33 -8.03 -8.92
CA LYS A 33 28.54 -7.87 -10.13
C LYS A 33 27.04 -7.87 -9.85
N VAL A 34 26.57 -8.74 -8.96
CA VAL A 34 25.17 -8.73 -8.50
C VAL A 34 24.83 -7.38 -7.86
N HIS A 35 25.67 -6.90 -6.95
CA HIS A 35 25.50 -5.62 -6.27
C HIS A 35 25.46 -4.43 -7.25
N GLU A 36 26.41 -4.36 -8.19
CA GLU A 36 26.44 -3.31 -9.22
C GLU A 36 25.18 -3.29 -10.08
N VAL A 37 24.64 -4.47 -10.42
CA VAL A 37 23.41 -4.57 -11.20
C VAL A 37 22.21 -4.13 -10.37
N VAL A 38 22.12 -4.56 -9.10
CA VAL A 38 21.09 -4.08 -8.17
C VAL A 38 21.16 -2.56 -8.05
N GLU A 39 22.33 -1.99 -7.74
CA GLU A 39 22.53 -0.55 -7.63
C GLU A 39 22.17 0.19 -8.92
N GLY A 40 22.47 -0.39 -10.09
CA GLY A 40 22.07 0.16 -11.38
C GLY A 40 20.56 0.16 -11.63
N ILE A 41 19.82 -0.79 -11.05
CA ILE A 41 18.34 -0.84 -11.10
C ILE A 41 17.74 0.16 -10.12
N GLU A 42 18.23 0.20 -8.88
CA GLU A 42 17.70 1.07 -7.82
C GLU A 42 18.04 2.54 -8.05
N ASN A 43 19.26 2.80 -8.53
CA ASN A 43 19.86 4.12 -8.68
C ASN A 43 20.49 4.30 -10.08
N PRO A 44 19.68 4.30 -11.16
CA PRO A 44 20.19 4.43 -12.52
C PRO A 44 20.86 5.80 -12.71
N LYS A 45 22.08 5.80 -13.27
CA LYS A 45 22.86 7.03 -13.55
C LYS A 45 22.12 7.98 -14.48
N GLU A 46 21.40 7.44 -15.45
CA GLU A 46 20.56 8.19 -16.38
C GLU A 46 19.09 7.88 -16.11
N LYS A 47 18.29 8.93 -15.92
CA LYS A 47 16.86 8.77 -15.68
C LYS A 47 16.13 8.63 -17.03
N PRO A 48 15.31 7.58 -17.21
CA PRO A 48 14.57 7.39 -18.44
C PRO A 48 13.63 8.58 -18.68
N LYS A 49 13.55 9.02 -19.94
CA LYS A 49 12.74 10.18 -20.38
C LYS A 49 11.33 9.78 -20.79
N SER A 50 11.08 8.48 -21.02
CA SER A 50 9.75 7.93 -21.30
C SER A 50 9.45 6.65 -20.52
N ARG A 51 8.18 6.23 -20.55
CA ARG A 51 7.74 4.98 -19.95
C ARG A 51 8.35 3.77 -20.66
N GLU A 52 8.43 3.83 -21.98
CA GLU A 52 9.01 2.79 -22.83
C GLU A 52 10.49 2.62 -22.53
N GLU A 53 11.21 3.74 -22.36
CA GLU A 53 12.61 3.74 -21.96
C GLU A 53 12.79 3.17 -20.55
N ALA A 54 11.93 3.55 -19.60
CA ALA A 54 11.98 3.00 -18.24
C ALA A 54 11.75 1.48 -18.22
N ILE A 55 10.77 0.97 -18.99
CA ILE A 55 10.51 -0.46 -19.13
C ILE A 55 11.71 -1.17 -19.77
N ALA A 56 12.33 -0.59 -20.79
CA ALA A 56 13.51 -1.15 -21.43
C ALA A 56 14.71 -1.23 -20.47
N VAL A 57 14.97 -0.17 -19.69
CA VAL A 57 16.02 -0.14 -18.66
C VAL A 57 15.77 -1.20 -17.59
N LEU A 58 14.54 -1.30 -17.06
CA LEU A 58 14.17 -2.31 -16.09
C LEU A 58 14.33 -3.72 -16.65
N LYS A 59 13.82 -3.98 -17.86
CA LYS A 59 13.95 -5.27 -18.52
C LYS A 59 15.40 -5.71 -18.66
N LYS A 60 16.27 -4.78 -19.08
CA LYS A 60 17.72 -5.03 -19.18
C LYS A 60 18.32 -5.34 -17.81
N GLY A 61 18.08 -4.49 -16.81
CA GLY A 61 18.63 -4.67 -15.46
C GLY A 61 18.21 -5.99 -14.83
N LEU A 62 16.93 -6.35 -14.90
CA LEU A 62 16.41 -7.62 -14.37
C LEU A 62 17.04 -8.83 -15.05
N THR A 63 17.24 -8.78 -16.38
CA THR A 63 17.91 -9.86 -17.12
C THR A 63 19.38 -9.99 -16.71
N GLU A 64 20.07 -8.87 -16.54
CA GLU A 64 21.46 -8.85 -16.04
C GLU A 64 21.56 -9.35 -14.60
N PHE A 65 20.57 -9.03 -13.77
CA PHE A 65 20.49 -9.49 -12.39
C PHE A 65 20.36 -11.02 -12.35
N ASP A 66 19.43 -11.59 -13.11
CA ASP A 66 19.23 -13.05 -13.18
C ASP A 66 20.52 -13.79 -13.56
N ALA A 67 21.21 -13.31 -14.59
CA ALA A 67 22.46 -13.91 -15.04
C ALA A 67 23.59 -13.77 -14.00
N ALA A 68 23.72 -12.60 -13.38
CA ALA A 68 24.73 -12.34 -12.36
C ALA A 68 24.47 -13.18 -11.09
N TYR A 69 23.23 -13.21 -10.64
CA TYR A 69 22.80 -13.94 -9.45
C TYR A 69 22.95 -15.45 -9.63
N GLU A 70 22.53 -16.01 -10.77
CA GLU A 70 22.74 -17.42 -11.06
C GLU A 70 24.22 -17.79 -11.08
N THR A 71 25.06 -16.93 -11.69
CA THR A 71 26.51 -17.14 -11.73
C THR A 71 27.12 -17.09 -10.32
N ALA A 72 26.73 -16.10 -9.52
CA ALA A 72 27.24 -15.94 -8.15
C ALA A 72 26.83 -17.11 -7.25
N MET A 73 25.58 -17.57 -7.35
CA MET A 73 25.10 -18.75 -6.62
C MET A 73 25.79 -20.05 -7.04
N LYS A 74 26.22 -20.19 -8.31
CA LYS A 74 27.02 -21.36 -8.74
C LYS A 74 28.45 -21.33 -8.21
N VAL A 75 29.07 -20.15 -8.17
CA VAL A 75 30.50 -20.00 -7.84
C VAL A 75 30.74 -19.92 -6.32
N ALA A 76 29.88 -19.20 -5.60
CA ALA A 76 30.02 -18.94 -4.17
C ALA A 76 28.65 -18.97 -3.47
N PRO A 77 27.97 -20.14 -3.42
CA PRO A 77 26.62 -20.28 -2.87
C PRO A 77 26.51 -19.95 -1.38
N THR A 78 27.61 -20.00 -0.63
CA THR A 78 27.65 -19.74 0.81
C THR A 78 28.05 -18.31 1.15
N ASN A 79 28.27 -17.45 0.15
CA ASN A 79 28.63 -16.06 0.41
C ASN A 79 27.47 -15.34 1.14
N PRO A 80 27.72 -14.58 2.22
CA PRO A 80 26.67 -13.84 2.93
C PRO A 80 25.90 -12.83 2.07
N ALA A 81 26.49 -12.34 0.98
CA ALA A 81 25.84 -11.42 0.02
C ALA A 81 24.56 -12.00 -0.60
N ARG A 82 24.43 -13.34 -0.64
CA ARG A 82 23.26 -14.01 -1.20
C ARG A 82 21.95 -13.59 -0.55
N TRP A 83 21.97 -13.25 0.74
CA TRP A 83 20.75 -12.87 1.45
C TRP A 83 20.21 -11.51 1.01
N GLU A 84 21.10 -10.57 0.69
CA GLU A 84 20.73 -9.26 0.15
C GLU A 84 20.15 -9.40 -1.27
N ALA A 85 20.79 -10.21 -2.12
CA ALA A 85 20.30 -10.49 -3.46
C ALA A 85 18.97 -11.28 -3.46
N ALA A 86 18.80 -12.25 -2.57
CA ALA A 86 17.56 -12.99 -2.39
C ALA A 86 16.42 -12.09 -1.90
N LEU A 87 16.71 -11.18 -0.97
CA LEU A 87 15.76 -10.18 -0.52
C LEU A 87 15.34 -9.25 -1.68
N PHE A 88 16.30 -8.82 -2.51
CA PHE A 88 16.01 -8.07 -3.72
C PHE A 88 15.12 -8.86 -4.69
N GLU A 89 15.41 -10.14 -4.93
CA GLU A 89 14.57 -11.01 -5.78
C GLU A 89 13.14 -11.10 -5.24
N CYS A 90 12.99 -11.35 -3.94
CA CYS A 90 11.69 -11.38 -3.26
C CYS A 90 10.91 -10.07 -3.46
N ARG A 91 11.59 -8.95 -3.67
CA ARG A 91 11.03 -7.61 -3.77
C ARG A 91 10.55 -7.25 -5.19
N ILE A 92 11.18 -7.79 -6.22
CA ILE A 92 10.96 -7.35 -7.61
C ILE A 92 9.88 -8.11 -8.39
N GLY A 93 9.18 -9.09 -7.78
CA GLY A 93 8.16 -9.89 -8.48
C GLY A 93 7.07 -9.10 -9.22
N GLY A 94 6.57 -8.00 -8.63
CA GLY A 94 5.62 -7.10 -9.32
C GLY A 94 6.25 -6.29 -10.46
N VAL A 95 7.54 -5.93 -10.32
CA VAL A 95 8.31 -5.16 -11.31
C VAL A 95 8.61 -6.02 -12.54
N ARG A 96 8.91 -7.31 -12.33
CA ARG A 96 9.07 -8.32 -13.38
C ARG A 96 7.90 -8.35 -14.36
N GLY A 97 6.67 -8.34 -13.84
CA GLY A 97 5.45 -8.30 -14.65
C GLY A 97 5.32 -7.03 -15.51
N ILE A 98 5.71 -5.87 -14.97
CA ILE A 98 5.70 -4.59 -15.71
C ILE A 98 6.75 -4.61 -16.83
N ALA A 99 7.92 -5.19 -16.58
CA ALA A 99 9.03 -5.28 -17.52
C ALA A 99 8.87 -6.41 -18.56
N GLY A 100 7.89 -7.30 -18.38
CA GLY A 100 7.75 -8.51 -19.19
C GLY A 100 8.93 -9.48 -19.05
N VAL A 101 9.55 -9.51 -17.87
CA VAL A 101 10.63 -10.45 -17.52
C VAL A 101 10.03 -11.51 -16.61
N PRO A 102 10.03 -12.79 -17.00
CA PRO A 102 9.50 -13.85 -16.13
C PRO A 102 10.36 -14.01 -14.87
N ALA A 103 9.77 -14.57 -13.82
CA ALA A 103 10.54 -15.04 -12.68
C ALA A 103 11.44 -16.23 -13.11
N PRO A 104 12.63 -16.40 -12.52
CA PRO A 104 13.50 -17.52 -12.81
C PRO A 104 12.82 -18.87 -12.45
N ALA A 105 13.13 -19.92 -13.20
CA ALA A 105 12.46 -21.23 -13.06
C ALA A 105 12.97 -22.09 -11.87
N LYS A 106 13.91 -21.61 -11.06
CA LYS A 106 14.58 -22.39 -9.99
C LYS A 106 14.03 -22.02 -8.61
N GLU A 107 14.23 -22.91 -7.63
CA GLU A 107 13.89 -22.67 -6.22
C GLU A 107 14.57 -21.39 -5.72
N GLU A 108 13.73 -20.41 -5.40
CA GLU A 108 14.13 -19.12 -4.87
C GLU A 108 14.37 -19.23 -3.37
N ILE A 109 15.44 -18.58 -2.88
CA ILE A 109 15.59 -18.31 -1.45
C ILE A 109 14.39 -17.46 -1.02
N THR A 110 13.60 -17.97 -0.08
CA THR A 110 12.38 -17.31 0.39
C THR A 110 12.67 -16.29 1.50
N LEU A 111 11.69 -15.43 1.79
CA LEU A 111 11.74 -14.55 2.97
C LEU A 111 11.87 -15.36 4.27
N ALA A 112 11.26 -16.55 4.34
CA ALA A 112 11.38 -17.43 5.50
C ALA A 112 12.81 -17.98 5.66
N ASP A 113 13.47 -18.33 4.55
CA ASP A 113 14.87 -18.78 4.56
C ASP A 113 15.79 -17.69 5.09
N ILE A 114 15.62 -16.44 4.63
CA ILE A 114 16.40 -15.28 5.10
C ILE A 114 16.21 -15.06 6.62
N LEU A 115 14.97 -15.15 7.12
CA LEU A 115 14.66 -14.96 8.54
C LEU A 115 15.31 -16.03 9.42
N ASN A 116 15.29 -17.28 8.97
CA ASN A 116 15.82 -18.43 9.70
C ASN A 116 17.33 -18.62 9.54
N ALA A 117 17.97 -17.94 8.58
CA ALA A 117 19.39 -18.07 8.31
C ALA A 117 20.27 -17.62 9.48
N ALA A 118 21.16 -18.48 9.96
CA ALA A 118 22.07 -18.13 11.05
C ALA A 118 23.11 -17.05 10.67
N ASP A 119 23.48 -16.99 9.39
CA ASP A 119 24.51 -16.09 8.85
C ASP A 119 23.95 -14.85 8.13
N ALA A 120 22.62 -14.66 8.12
CA ALA A 120 22.02 -13.43 7.62
C ALA A 120 22.16 -12.30 8.66
N LYS A 121 22.61 -11.13 8.19
CA LYS A 121 22.76 -9.94 9.03
C LYS A 121 21.41 -9.50 9.63
N PRO A 122 21.39 -8.93 10.85
CA PRO A 122 20.15 -8.46 11.48
C PRO A 122 19.33 -7.51 10.60
N GLU A 123 19.99 -6.61 9.87
CA GLU A 123 19.33 -5.62 9.00
C GLU A 123 18.61 -6.30 7.83
N ILE A 124 19.22 -7.33 7.24
CA ILE A 124 18.62 -8.11 6.15
C ILE A 124 17.42 -8.91 6.66
N LYS A 125 17.50 -9.48 7.86
CA LYS A 125 16.36 -10.16 8.51
C LYS A 125 15.22 -9.21 8.81
N ALA A 126 15.52 -8.02 9.34
CA ALA A 126 14.52 -7.01 9.62
C ALA A 126 13.78 -6.60 8.33
N GLN A 127 14.55 -6.35 7.27
CA GLN A 127 14.03 -6.03 5.95
C GLN A 127 13.21 -7.16 5.32
N ALA A 128 13.61 -8.42 5.50
CA ALA A 128 12.83 -9.58 5.06
C ALA A 128 11.51 -9.69 5.82
N SER A 129 11.54 -9.52 7.14
CA SER A 129 10.35 -9.54 8.00
C SER A 129 9.37 -8.41 7.62
N LEU A 130 9.89 -7.20 7.38
CA LEU A 130 9.09 -6.07 6.88
C LEU A 130 8.47 -6.38 5.51
N THR A 131 9.25 -6.95 4.58
CA THR A 131 8.76 -7.30 3.24
C THR A 131 7.62 -8.32 3.33
N ASP A 132 7.75 -9.31 4.20
CA ASP A 132 6.73 -10.33 4.45
C ASP A 132 5.46 -9.73 5.07
N LEU A 133 5.58 -8.82 6.03
CA LEU A 133 4.45 -8.07 6.59
C LEU A 133 3.70 -7.26 5.53
N ILE A 134 4.42 -6.53 4.68
CA ILE A 134 3.81 -5.71 3.62
C ILE A 134 3.06 -6.60 2.63
N LYS A 135 3.69 -7.70 2.18
CA LYS A 135 3.07 -8.63 1.23
C LYS A 135 1.82 -9.31 1.80
N SER A 136 1.83 -9.63 3.09
CA SER A 136 0.71 -10.33 3.75
C SER A 136 -0.42 -9.41 4.24
N ALA A 137 -0.18 -8.09 4.35
CA ALA A 137 -1.17 -7.14 4.86
C ALA A 137 -2.45 -7.10 4.01
N GLN A 138 -2.31 -7.06 2.69
CA GLN A 138 -3.47 -6.98 1.80
C GLN A 138 -4.36 -8.23 1.93
N ALA A 139 -3.76 -9.43 1.96
CA ALA A 139 -4.50 -10.68 2.12
C ALA A 139 -5.24 -10.73 3.46
N ALA A 140 -4.59 -10.31 4.56
CA ALA A 140 -5.21 -10.23 5.87
C ALA A 140 -6.41 -9.27 5.92
N GLU A 141 -6.41 -8.25 5.06
CA GLU A 141 -7.46 -7.23 5.04
C GLU A 141 -8.69 -7.59 4.21
N THR A 142 -8.56 -8.48 3.23
CA THR A 142 -9.67 -8.95 2.40
C THR A 142 -10.77 -9.65 3.21
N PRO A 143 -12.02 -9.73 2.70
CA PRO A 143 -13.09 -10.50 3.35
C PRO A 143 -12.68 -11.95 3.59
N GLY A 144 -12.76 -12.40 4.85
CA GLY A 144 -12.32 -13.74 5.26
C GLY A 144 -10.81 -13.86 5.59
N GLY A 145 -10.04 -12.78 5.44
CA GLY A 145 -8.64 -12.72 5.86
C GLY A 145 -8.47 -12.70 7.39
N ASP A 146 -7.33 -13.19 7.86
CA ASP A 146 -7.01 -13.28 9.29
C ASP A 146 -6.19 -12.07 9.76
N THR A 147 -6.90 -11.00 10.13
CA THR A 147 -6.27 -9.79 10.70
C THR A 147 -5.60 -10.05 12.04
N ALA A 148 -6.08 -11.00 12.83
CA ALA A 148 -5.51 -11.32 14.13
C ALA A 148 -4.13 -11.98 13.96
N ALA A 149 -4.00 -12.94 13.05
CA ALA A 149 -2.72 -13.55 12.70
C ALA A 149 -1.73 -12.51 12.13
N TRP A 150 -2.20 -11.61 11.26
CA TRP A 150 -1.34 -10.54 10.74
C TRP A 150 -0.86 -9.58 11.84
N VAL A 151 -1.74 -9.18 12.76
CA VAL A 151 -1.37 -8.35 13.92
C VAL A 151 -0.35 -9.06 14.80
N ALA A 152 -0.55 -10.35 15.11
CA ALA A 152 0.40 -11.11 15.93
C ALA A 152 1.78 -11.20 15.26
N LYS A 153 1.82 -11.38 13.94
CA LYS A 153 3.04 -11.36 13.14
C LYS A 153 3.73 -9.99 13.16
N ALA A 154 2.94 -8.92 13.06
CA ALA A 154 3.45 -7.54 13.10
C ALA A 154 4.02 -7.18 14.49
N GLU A 155 3.35 -7.59 15.58
CA GLU A 155 3.85 -7.41 16.94
C GLU A 155 5.14 -8.22 17.20
N ALA A 156 5.24 -9.44 16.64
CA ALA A 156 6.47 -10.22 16.69
C ALA A 156 7.64 -9.53 15.98
N HIS A 157 7.39 -8.89 14.82
CA HIS A 157 8.39 -8.07 14.13
C HIS A 157 8.86 -6.90 14.99
N LEU A 158 7.94 -6.12 15.56
CA LEU A 158 8.28 -4.97 16.41
C LEU A 158 9.14 -5.38 17.61
N LYS A 159 8.85 -6.56 18.20
CA LYS A 159 9.64 -7.13 19.29
C LYS A 159 11.03 -7.59 18.84
N ALA A 160 11.12 -8.22 17.67
CA ALA A 160 12.37 -8.75 17.14
C ALA A 160 13.32 -7.67 16.61
N PHE A 161 12.77 -6.57 16.07
CA PHE A 161 13.52 -5.52 15.39
C PHE A 161 13.14 -4.11 15.89
N PRO A 162 13.33 -3.79 17.19
CA PRO A 162 12.79 -2.57 17.79
C PRO A 162 13.40 -1.27 17.24
N ALA A 163 14.60 -1.32 16.65
CA ALA A 163 15.32 -0.14 16.14
C ALA A 163 14.96 0.23 14.68
N GLU A 164 14.09 -0.53 14.02
CA GLU A 164 13.75 -0.30 12.63
C GLU A 164 12.92 0.98 12.44
N LYS A 165 13.39 1.85 11.55
CA LYS A 165 12.71 3.12 11.25
C LYS A 165 11.30 2.92 10.69
N ALA A 166 11.08 1.80 10.01
CA ALA A 166 9.79 1.44 9.43
C ALA A 166 8.74 1.01 10.48
N ASN A 167 9.15 0.75 11.73
CA ASN A 167 8.25 0.28 12.80
C ASN A 167 7.07 1.21 13.03
N ARG A 168 7.28 2.53 12.94
CA ARG A 168 6.19 3.51 13.07
C ARG A 168 5.06 3.23 12.09
N MET A 169 5.37 2.86 10.84
CA MET A 169 4.32 2.53 9.85
C MET A 169 3.57 1.25 10.22
N ILE A 170 4.28 0.26 10.77
CA ILE A 170 3.67 -1.00 11.23
C ILE A 170 2.77 -0.75 12.44
N GLU A 171 3.20 0.04 13.42
CA GLU A 171 2.43 0.40 14.60
C GLU A 171 1.11 1.09 14.23
N GLU A 172 1.16 2.09 13.34
CA GLU A 172 -0.04 2.78 12.87
C GLU A 172 -0.95 1.84 12.07
N LYS A 173 -0.37 0.91 11.31
CA LYS A 173 -1.14 -0.11 10.59
C LYS A 173 -1.82 -1.10 11.54
N ILE A 174 -1.13 -1.58 12.57
CA ILE A 174 -1.72 -2.42 13.63
C ILE A 174 -2.89 -1.69 14.29
N LYS A 175 -2.71 -0.40 14.63
CA LYS A 175 -3.76 0.42 15.22
C LYS A 175 -4.99 0.52 14.30
N SER A 176 -4.77 0.78 13.01
CA SER A 176 -5.84 0.82 12.00
C SER A 176 -6.57 -0.52 11.84
N VAL A 177 -5.82 -1.63 11.78
CA VAL A 177 -6.40 -2.99 11.67
C VAL A 177 -7.21 -3.34 12.92
N LYS A 178 -6.70 -3.02 14.11
CA LYS A 178 -7.43 -3.23 15.37
C LYS A 178 -8.69 -2.37 15.46
N ALA A 179 -8.59 -1.10 15.07
CA ALA A 179 -9.73 -0.16 15.08
C ALA A 179 -10.86 -0.57 14.12
N THR A 180 -10.54 -1.32 13.06
CA THR A 180 -11.51 -1.76 12.05
C THR A 180 -11.97 -3.21 12.21
N ALA A 181 -11.37 -3.99 13.13
CA ALA A 181 -11.67 -5.41 13.29
C ALA A 181 -13.15 -5.68 13.60
N ASP A 182 -13.74 -4.92 14.53
CA ASP A 182 -15.17 -5.03 14.86
C ASP A 182 -16.07 -4.64 13.68
N LEU A 183 -15.64 -3.65 12.88
CA LEU A 183 -16.39 -3.16 11.72
C LEU A 183 -16.41 -4.17 10.56
N LYS A 184 -15.55 -5.20 10.58
CA LYS A 184 -15.60 -6.31 9.62
C LYS A 184 -16.72 -7.31 9.90
N THR A 185 -17.17 -7.39 11.16
CA THR A 185 -18.14 -8.39 11.61
C THR A 185 -19.48 -7.77 12.00
N LYS A 186 -19.52 -6.45 12.17
CA LYS A 186 -20.71 -5.69 12.54
C LYS A 186 -20.94 -4.54 11.57
N PRO A 187 -22.21 -4.21 11.26
CA PRO A 187 -22.52 -3.03 10.45
C PRO A 187 -21.98 -1.75 11.09
N LEU A 188 -21.49 -0.82 10.26
CA LEU A 188 -21.06 0.50 10.72
C LEU A 188 -22.27 1.32 11.18
N GLU A 189 -22.25 1.71 12.45
CA GLU A 189 -23.21 2.67 13.02
C GLU A 189 -22.62 4.08 12.97
N LEU A 190 -23.07 4.86 11.99
CA LEU A 190 -22.68 6.25 11.82
C LEU A 190 -23.88 7.10 11.42
N LYS A 191 -24.12 8.17 12.18
CA LYS A 191 -25.19 9.14 11.94
C LYS A 191 -24.69 10.55 12.13
N PHE A 192 -25.07 11.46 11.24
CA PHE A 192 -24.73 12.88 11.33
C PHE A 192 -25.60 13.71 10.39
N THR A 193 -25.64 15.02 10.60
CA THR A 193 -26.20 15.98 9.66
C THR A 193 -25.09 16.46 8.72
N ALA A 194 -25.28 16.25 7.41
CA ALA A 194 -24.32 16.66 6.40
C ALA A 194 -24.32 18.19 6.20
N VAL A 195 -23.28 18.70 5.54
CA VAL A 195 -23.12 20.12 5.20
C VAL A 195 -24.32 20.68 4.41
N ASP A 196 -24.91 19.86 3.54
CA ASP A 196 -26.10 20.20 2.75
C ASP A 196 -27.42 20.07 3.54
N GLY A 197 -27.35 19.79 4.85
CA GLY A 197 -28.49 19.65 5.75
C GLY A 197 -29.15 18.27 5.74
N LYS A 198 -28.68 17.32 4.93
CA LYS A 198 -29.25 15.97 4.91
C LYS A 198 -28.85 15.19 6.16
N GLU A 199 -29.84 14.53 6.78
CA GLU A 199 -29.59 13.52 7.81
C GLU A 199 -29.03 12.26 7.16
N VAL A 200 -27.79 11.91 7.51
CA VAL A 200 -27.12 10.68 7.07
C VAL A 200 -27.22 9.66 8.18
N ASP A 201 -27.68 8.47 7.83
CA ASP A 201 -27.66 7.29 8.70
C ASP A 201 -27.16 6.11 7.88
N VAL A 202 -25.89 5.74 8.09
CA VAL A 202 -25.22 4.67 7.31
C VAL A 202 -25.94 3.33 7.49
N SER A 203 -26.58 3.09 8.63
CA SER A 203 -27.37 1.86 8.83
C SER A 203 -28.56 1.77 7.86
N LYS A 204 -29.13 2.91 7.44
CA LYS A 204 -30.22 2.95 6.44
C LYS A 204 -29.72 2.74 5.00
N LEU A 205 -28.40 2.72 4.79
CA LEU A 205 -27.80 2.43 3.49
C LEU A 205 -27.51 0.93 3.29
N GLN A 206 -27.88 0.06 4.24
CA GLN A 206 -27.86 -1.39 4.02
C GLN A 206 -28.64 -1.77 2.74
N GLY A 207 -28.10 -2.73 2.00
CA GLY A 207 -28.52 -3.05 0.63
C GLY A 207 -27.70 -2.33 -0.45
N LYS A 208 -27.02 -1.23 -0.12
CA LYS A 208 -26.03 -0.56 -0.98
C LYS A 208 -24.60 -0.96 -0.61
N VAL A 209 -23.69 -0.84 -1.58
CA VAL A 209 -22.25 -0.76 -1.30
C VAL A 209 -21.93 0.68 -0.95
N VAL A 210 -21.23 0.93 0.15
CA VAL A 210 -20.99 2.31 0.64
C VAL A 210 -19.51 2.56 0.82
N LEU A 211 -18.99 3.67 0.30
CA LEU A 211 -17.64 4.15 0.58
C LEU A 211 -17.70 5.27 1.63
N ILE A 212 -17.02 5.09 2.76
CA ILE A 212 -16.71 6.18 3.70
C ILE A 212 -15.35 6.76 3.31
N ASP A 213 -15.32 8.02 2.88
CA ASP A 213 -14.12 8.70 2.37
C ASP A 213 -13.67 9.79 3.34
N PHE A 214 -12.56 9.55 4.05
CA PHE A 214 -11.93 10.52 4.95
C PHE A 214 -10.93 11.36 4.15
N TRP A 215 -11.21 12.65 4.01
CA TRP A 215 -10.51 13.53 3.08
C TRP A 215 -10.48 14.99 3.57
N ALA A 216 -9.82 15.86 2.82
CA ALA A 216 -9.84 17.32 3.02
C ALA A 216 -9.45 18.06 1.73
N THR A 217 -9.82 19.33 1.58
CA THR A 217 -9.44 20.15 0.40
C THR A 217 -7.93 20.36 0.32
N TRP A 218 -7.27 20.49 1.47
CA TRP A 218 -5.82 20.64 1.58
C TRP A 218 -5.04 19.32 1.40
N CYS A 219 -5.73 18.17 1.33
CA CYS A 219 -5.12 16.87 1.10
C CYS A 219 -4.82 16.67 -0.39
N GLY A 220 -3.60 17.02 -0.82
CA GLY A 220 -3.15 16.88 -2.21
C GLY A 220 -3.42 15.49 -2.83
N PRO A 221 -3.07 14.37 -2.18
CA PRO A 221 -3.40 13.04 -2.68
C PRO A 221 -4.92 12.78 -2.80
N CYS A 222 -5.73 13.27 -1.87
CA CYS A 222 -7.19 13.12 -1.92
C CYS A 222 -7.74 13.80 -3.17
N VAL A 223 -7.37 15.07 -3.39
CA VAL A 223 -7.78 15.86 -4.56
C VAL A 223 -7.30 15.24 -5.87
N ALA A 224 -6.10 14.67 -5.89
CA ALA A 224 -5.56 14.00 -7.08
C ALA A 224 -6.36 12.76 -7.50
N GLU A 225 -6.98 12.04 -6.55
CA GLU A 225 -7.79 10.85 -6.84
C GLU A 225 -9.28 11.14 -7.04
N LEU A 226 -9.74 12.33 -6.67
CA LEU A 226 -11.14 12.73 -6.79
C LEU A 226 -11.75 12.48 -8.19
N PRO A 227 -11.04 12.71 -9.33
CA PRO A 227 -11.58 12.36 -10.64
C PRO A 227 -11.96 10.88 -10.80
N ASN A 228 -11.18 9.97 -10.19
CA ASN A 228 -11.47 8.53 -10.20
C ASN A 228 -12.68 8.21 -9.33
N VAL A 229 -12.80 8.85 -8.17
CA VAL A 229 -13.95 8.69 -7.25
C VAL A 229 -15.25 9.18 -7.92
N ILE A 230 -15.23 10.36 -8.55
CA ILE A 230 -16.38 10.91 -9.28
C ILE A 230 -16.78 9.98 -10.43
N LYS A 231 -15.80 9.47 -11.20
CA LYS A 231 -16.06 8.53 -12.29
C LYS A 231 -16.76 7.27 -11.78
N ALA A 232 -16.22 6.65 -10.73
CA ALA A 232 -16.80 5.45 -10.12
C ALA A 232 -18.21 5.71 -9.59
N TYR A 233 -18.43 6.83 -8.90
CA TYR A 233 -19.74 7.23 -8.39
C TYR A 233 -20.76 7.35 -9.52
N LYS A 234 -20.46 8.11 -10.58
CA LYS A 234 -21.39 8.28 -11.72
C LYS A 234 -21.77 6.95 -12.38
N ALA A 235 -20.81 6.03 -12.50
CA ALA A 235 -21.03 4.73 -13.15
C ALA A 235 -21.81 3.74 -12.27
N LEU A 236 -21.60 3.77 -10.96
CA LEU A 236 -22.03 2.71 -10.05
C LEU A 236 -23.13 3.15 -9.08
N HIS A 237 -23.33 4.45 -8.85
CA HIS A 237 -24.38 4.96 -7.99
C HIS A 237 -25.79 4.47 -8.39
N PRO A 238 -26.17 4.49 -9.69
CA PRO A 238 -27.45 3.94 -10.12
C PRO A 238 -27.61 2.43 -9.88
N LYS A 239 -26.48 1.72 -9.69
CA LYS A 239 -26.44 0.27 -9.45
C LYS A 239 -26.46 -0.09 -7.96
N GLY A 240 -26.56 0.89 -7.07
CA GLY A 240 -26.59 0.67 -5.61
C GLY A 240 -25.26 0.96 -4.91
N PHE A 241 -24.41 1.82 -5.49
CA PHE A 241 -23.23 2.37 -4.80
C PHE A 241 -23.55 3.72 -4.15
N GLU A 242 -22.97 4.00 -3.00
CA GLU A 242 -23.09 5.29 -2.30
C GLU A 242 -21.74 5.74 -1.76
N ILE A 243 -21.55 7.05 -1.63
CA ILE A 243 -20.38 7.61 -0.95
C ILE A 243 -20.85 8.46 0.23
N VAL A 244 -20.08 8.46 1.31
CA VAL A 244 -20.26 9.34 2.45
C VAL A 244 -18.90 9.95 2.76
N GLY A 245 -18.77 11.26 2.58
CA GLY A 245 -17.53 11.98 2.83
C GLY A 245 -17.42 12.42 4.29
N ILE A 246 -16.24 12.26 4.88
CA ILE A 246 -15.88 12.77 6.20
C ILE A 246 -14.76 13.79 5.98
N SER A 247 -15.10 15.08 5.97
CA SER A 247 -14.13 16.15 5.75
C SER A 247 -13.39 16.49 7.05
N LEU A 248 -12.06 16.58 6.94
CA LEU A 248 -11.15 17.11 7.96
C LEU A 248 -10.75 18.57 7.62
N ASP A 249 -11.60 19.29 6.90
CA ASP A 249 -11.42 20.73 6.69
C ASP A 249 -11.76 21.50 7.98
N SER A 250 -11.18 22.68 8.10
CA SER A 250 -11.46 23.62 9.19
C SER A 250 -12.36 24.79 8.76
N ASP A 251 -12.48 25.03 7.45
CA ASP A 251 -13.32 26.10 6.88
C ASP A 251 -14.50 25.50 6.13
N LYS A 252 -15.71 25.79 6.61
CA LYS A 252 -16.96 25.29 6.02
C LYS A 252 -17.22 25.89 4.63
N ALA A 253 -16.95 27.17 4.45
CA ALA A 253 -17.23 27.87 3.21
C ALA A 253 -16.28 27.39 2.09
N GLU A 254 -15.01 27.13 2.43
CA GLU A 254 -14.05 26.53 1.50
C GLU A 254 -14.50 25.12 1.08
N LEU A 255 -14.90 24.28 2.03
CA LEU A 255 -15.43 22.94 1.77
C LEU A 255 -16.66 22.99 0.84
N GLU A 256 -17.65 23.82 1.16
CA GLU A 256 -18.87 23.97 0.36
C GLU A 256 -18.57 24.45 -1.06
N ALA A 257 -17.68 25.43 -1.21
CA ALA A 257 -17.26 25.93 -2.51
C ALA A 257 -16.56 24.83 -3.32
N PHE A 258 -15.65 24.07 -2.71
CA PHE A 258 -14.93 22.99 -3.38
C PHE A 258 -15.86 21.84 -3.79
N VAL A 259 -16.73 21.37 -2.89
CA VAL A 259 -17.72 20.32 -3.15
C VAL A 259 -18.61 20.70 -4.33
N LYS A 260 -19.07 21.96 -4.37
CA LYS A 260 -19.86 22.50 -5.46
C LYS A 260 -19.07 22.58 -6.77
N GLU A 261 -17.84 23.11 -6.72
CA GLU A 261 -16.96 23.25 -7.89
C GLU A 261 -16.66 21.89 -8.53
N LYS A 262 -16.38 20.87 -7.72
CA LYS A 262 -16.03 19.53 -8.20
C LYS A 262 -17.24 18.66 -8.52
N GLY A 263 -18.45 19.11 -8.21
CA GLY A 263 -19.67 18.33 -8.44
C GLY A 263 -19.70 17.04 -7.61
N MET A 264 -19.32 17.13 -6.34
CA MET A 264 -19.40 16.02 -5.40
C MET A 264 -20.85 15.91 -4.91
N GLU A 265 -21.61 14.96 -5.47
CA GLU A 265 -23.06 14.82 -5.28
C GLU A 265 -23.44 14.06 -3.99
N TRP A 266 -22.45 13.52 -3.27
CA TRP A 266 -22.65 12.74 -2.05
C TRP A 266 -22.50 13.59 -0.79
N PRO A 267 -23.15 13.20 0.33
CA PRO A 267 -23.13 13.98 1.56
C PRO A 267 -21.72 14.08 2.17
N GLN A 268 -21.45 15.23 2.80
CA GLN A 268 -20.21 15.52 3.50
C GLN A 268 -20.49 15.79 4.98
N TYR A 269 -19.80 15.10 5.89
CA TYR A 269 -19.69 15.49 7.28
C TYR A 269 -18.63 16.57 7.44
N PHE A 270 -18.87 17.53 8.33
CA PHE A 270 -17.94 18.58 8.72
C PHE A 270 -18.21 19.01 10.16
N ASP A 271 -17.17 19.13 10.97
CA ASP A 271 -17.24 19.69 12.33
C ASP A 271 -16.23 20.82 12.59
N GLY A 272 -15.43 21.18 11.58
CA GLY A 272 -14.42 22.24 11.65
C GLY A 272 -13.22 21.93 12.54
N LYS A 273 -13.08 20.69 13.03
CA LYS A 273 -12.03 20.31 14.01
C LYS A 273 -10.76 19.76 13.38
N GLY A 274 -10.67 19.68 12.05
CA GLY A 274 -9.49 19.17 11.36
C GLY A 274 -9.11 17.76 11.84
N TRP A 275 -7.89 17.58 12.34
CA TRP A 275 -7.45 16.29 12.90
C TRP A 275 -8.14 15.89 14.21
N GLN A 276 -8.80 16.82 14.91
CA GLN A 276 -9.66 16.52 16.07
C GLN A 276 -11.10 16.21 15.67
N ASN A 277 -11.36 15.97 14.38
CA ASN A 277 -12.67 15.57 13.87
C ASN A 277 -13.23 14.39 14.68
N GLU A 278 -14.49 14.48 15.10
CA GLU A 278 -15.09 13.53 16.05
C GLU A 278 -15.14 12.11 15.50
N ILE A 279 -15.52 11.97 14.23
CA ILE A 279 -15.63 10.67 13.55
C ILE A 279 -14.22 10.10 13.33
N SER A 280 -13.29 10.89 12.81
CA SER A 280 -11.90 10.47 12.62
C SER A 280 -11.26 10.03 13.93
N SER A 281 -11.46 10.80 15.01
CA SER A 281 -10.93 10.50 16.34
C SER A 281 -11.54 9.24 16.93
N LYS A 282 -12.87 9.08 16.85
CA LYS A 282 -13.59 7.88 17.31
C LYS A 282 -13.02 6.60 16.69
N TYR A 283 -12.65 6.68 15.42
CA TYR A 283 -12.18 5.53 14.64
C TYR A 283 -10.66 5.47 14.47
N GLY A 284 -9.92 6.35 15.14
CA GLY A 284 -8.45 6.36 15.12
C GLY A 284 -7.83 6.69 13.75
N ILE A 285 -8.54 7.42 12.90
CA ILE A 285 -8.03 7.89 11.61
C ILE A 285 -6.98 8.98 11.85
N ASN A 286 -5.73 8.66 11.55
CA ASN A 286 -4.52 9.47 11.81
C ASN A 286 -3.79 9.91 10.53
N SER A 287 -4.29 9.48 9.37
CA SER A 287 -3.75 9.82 8.06
C SER A 287 -4.88 9.85 7.04
N ILE A 288 -4.85 10.82 6.13
CA ILE A 288 -5.75 10.90 4.98
C ILE A 288 -4.93 10.93 3.68
N PRO A 289 -5.47 10.38 2.58
CA PRO A 289 -6.80 9.77 2.46
C PRO A 289 -6.91 8.44 3.19
N ALA A 290 -8.07 8.21 3.81
CA ALA A 290 -8.47 6.90 4.31
C ALA A 290 -9.86 6.56 3.76
N MET A 291 -10.05 5.31 3.33
CA MET A 291 -11.26 4.88 2.65
C MET A 291 -11.74 3.57 3.23
N TRP A 292 -13.01 3.52 3.66
CA TRP A 292 -13.64 2.28 4.07
C TRP A 292 -14.74 1.90 3.08
N LEU A 293 -14.58 0.77 2.42
CA LEU A 293 -15.59 0.19 1.57
C LEU A 293 -16.42 -0.80 2.38
N LEU A 294 -17.73 -0.57 2.39
CA LEU A 294 -18.72 -1.37 3.08
C LEU A 294 -19.50 -2.20 2.07
N ASN A 295 -19.73 -3.47 2.40
CA ASN A 295 -20.63 -4.33 1.61
C ASN A 295 -22.11 -4.02 1.87
N LYS A 296 -23.02 -4.73 1.18
CA LYS A 296 -24.47 -4.57 1.34
C LYS A 296 -25.01 -4.84 2.75
N LYS A 297 -24.24 -5.51 3.61
CA LYS A 297 -24.59 -5.72 5.03
C LYS A 297 -24.14 -4.56 5.93
N GLY A 298 -23.44 -3.56 5.38
CA GLY A 298 -22.89 -2.43 6.09
C GLY A 298 -21.57 -2.72 6.81
N MET A 299 -20.92 -3.85 6.54
CA MET A 299 -19.65 -4.23 7.16
C MET A 299 -18.48 -3.75 6.32
N VAL A 300 -17.40 -3.28 6.95
CA VAL A 300 -16.17 -2.85 6.30
C VAL A 300 -15.46 -4.07 5.71
N VAL A 301 -15.31 -4.08 4.39
CA VAL A 301 -14.68 -5.17 3.62
C VAL A 301 -13.35 -4.75 2.99
N SER A 302 -13.06 -3.46 2.93
CA SER A 302 -11.75 -2.94 2.50
C SER A 302 -11.46 -1.59 3.14
N THR A 303 -10.21 -1.39 3.55
CA THR A 303 -9.67 -0.10 4.04
C THR A 303 -8.70 0.54 3.04
N ASN A 304 -8.61 0.00 1.82
CA ASN A 304 -7.64 0.38 0.80
C ASN A 304 -8.24 0.35 -0.62
N ALA A 305 -9.55 0.62 -0.75
CA ALA A 305 -10.27 0.55 -2.02
C ALA A 305 -9.86 1.63 -3.05
N ARG A 306 -8.91 2.51 -2.70
CA ARG A 306 -8.46 3.65 -3.52
C ARG A 306 -7.96 3.22 -4.90
N ARG A 307 -7.18 2.14 -4.97
CA ARG A 307 -6.72 1.56 -6.24
C ARG A 307 -7.71 0.49 -6.69
N GLY A 308 -8.44 0.76 -7.76
CA GLY A 308 -9.43 -0.18 -8.28
C GLY A 308 -10.81 -0.07 -7.62
N LEU A 309 -11.18 1.11 -7.11
CA LEU A 309 -12.49 1.37 -6.49
C LEU A 309 -13.65 0.83 -7.33
N GLU A 310 -13.65 1.13 -8.63
CA GLU A 310 -14.68 0.68 -9.58
C GLU A 310 -14.81 -0.86 -9.57
N THR A 311 -13.69 -1.58 -9.71
CA THR A 311 -13.65 -3.05 -9.70
C THR A 311 -14.10 -3.66 -8.38
N GLU A 312 -13.65 -3.12 -7.25
CA GLU A 312 -14.03 -3.61 -5.92
C GLU A 312 -15.53 -3.39 -5.65
N VAL A 313 -16.07 -2.23 -6.05
CA VAL A 313 -17.50 -1.95 -5.93
C VAL A 313 -18.31 -2.88 -6.82
N GLU A 314 -17.92 -3.09 -8.08
CA GLU A 314 -18.61 -4.01 -8.99
C GLU A 314 -18.68 -5.43 -8.44
N LYS A 315 -17.59 -5.91 -7.84
CA LYS A 315 -17.55 -7.22 -7.18
C LYS A 315 -18.58 -7.30 -6.06
N LEU A 316 -18.60 -6.32 -5.16
CA LEU A 316 -19.55 -6.28 -4.03
C LEU A 316 -21.00 -6.07 -4.46
N LEU A 317 -21.23 -5.41 -5.59
CA LEU A 317 -22.57 -5.25 -6.17
C LEU A 317 -23.09 -6.56 -6.76
N ALA A 318 -22.21 -7.45 -7.21
CA ALA A 318 -22.56 -8.75 -7.77
C ALA A 318 -22.84 -9.84 -6.71
N GLU A 319 -22.41 -9.64 -5.47
CA GLU A 319 -22.74 -10.48 -4.29
C GLU A 319 -24.18 -10.33 -3.82
#